data_AF-A0AAW2YCH5-F1
#
_entry.id   AF-A0AAW2YCH5-F1
#
_cell.length_a   1.000
_cell.length_b   1.000
_cell.length_c   1.000
_cell.angle_alpha   90.00
_cell.angle_beta   90.00
_cell.angle_gamma   90.00
#
_symmetry.space_group_name_H-M   'P 1'
#
loop_
_entity.id
_entity.type
_entity.pdbx_description
1 polymer ?
#
loop_
_entity_poly.entity_id
_entity_poly.type
_entity_poly.pdbx_seq_one_letter_code
_entity_poly.pdbx_strand_id
1 'polypeptide(L)'
;MSEETKKEIVRCLQHNAYIFAWTPQDLERINPKVITHYLNIDPSIKPVKQKKRHFGLEKDKIIQAEIEKLVAVGHIEEIQFPEWLSNVVLVPKPGESGECVLTLEI
;
A
#
# COMPACT_ATOMS: atom_id res chain seq x y z
N MET A 1 -17.07 -25.93 19.11
CA MET A 1 -17.95 -25.01 18.36
C MET A 1 -19.11 -25.80 17.77
N SER A 2 -20.35 -25.41 18.03
CA SER A 2 -21.54 -26.08 17.48
C SER A 2 -21.77 -25.71 16.01
N GLU A 3 -22.48 -26.56 15.27
CA GLU A 3 -22.82 -26.32 13.87
C GLU A 3 -23.77 -25.12 13.69
N GLU A 4 -24.68 -24.89 14.63
CA GLU A 4 -25.53 -23.69 14.66
C GLU A 4 -24.71 -22.40 14.72
N THR A 5 -23.72 -22.31 15.60
CA THR A 5 -22.88 -21.10 15.71
C THR A 5 -22.06 -20.87 14.44
N LYS A 6 -21.59 -21.93 13.78
CA LYS A 6 -20.90 -21.78 12.47
C LYS A 6 -21.83 -21.19 11.41
N LYS A 7 -23.06 -21.67 11.31
CA LYS A 7 -24.06 -21.15 10.36
C LYS A 7 -24.37 -19.67 10.62
N GLU A 8 -24.50 -19.28 11.88
CA GLU A 8 -24.73 -17.89 12.27
C GLU A 8 -23.57 -16.98 11.85
N ILE A 9 -22.32 -17.42 12.07
CA ILE A 9 -21.13 -16.68 11.65
C ILE A 9 -21.09 -16.53 10.13
N VAL A 10 -21.29 -17.62 9.38
CA VAL A 10 -21.28 -17.57 7.90
C VAL A 10 -22.33 -16.59 7.38
N ARG A 11 -23.54 -16.61 7.96
CA ARG A 11 -24.62 -15.70 7.59
C ARG A 11 -24.24 -14.24 7.87
N CYS A 12 -23.62 -13.97 9.02
CA CYS A 12 -23.14 -12.64 9.39
C CYS A 12 -22.06 -12.14 8.42
N LEU A 13 -21.08 -12.98 8.08
CA LEU A 13 -20.01 -12.63 7.14
C LEU A 13 -20.56 -12.34 5.74
N GLN A 14 -21.50 -13.16 5.25
CA GLN A 14 -22.16 -12.96 3.97
C GLN A 14 -22.99 -11.66 3.95
N HIS A 15 -23.71 -11.36 5.03
CA HIS A 15 -24.49 -10.13 5.15
C HIS A 15 -23.59 -8.87 5.15
N ASN A 16 -22.39 -8.99 5.73
CA ASN A 16 -21.42 -7.90 5.83
C ASN A 16 -20.28 -8.01 4.81
N ALA A 17 -20.50 -8.72 3.69
CA ALA A 17 -19.46 -8.98 2.70
C ALA A 17 -18.83 -7.69 2.13
N TYR A 18 -19.59 -6.59 2.09
CA TYR A 18 -19.16 -5.27 1.61
C TYR A 18 -18.15 -4.55 2.53
N ILE A 19 -17.97 -5.01 3.77
CA ILE A 19 -16.99 -4.43 4.72
C ILE A 19 -15.58 -4.95 4.45
N PHE A 20 -15.46 -6.10 3.79
CA PHE A 20 -14.17 -6.73 3.53
C PHE A 20 -13.55 -6.21 2.25
N ALA A 21 -12.22 -6.07 2.27
CA ALA A 21 -11.46 -5.76 1.08
C ALA A 21 -11.07 -7.04 0.34
N TRP A 22 -11.87 -7.42 -0.66
CA TRP A 22 -11.63 -8.62 -1.49
C TRP A 22 -10.58 -8.35 -2.57
N THR A 23 -10.48 -7.10 -2.99
CA THR A 23 -9.55 -6.57 -3.97
C THR A 23 -8.85 -5.33 -3.41
N PRO A 24 -7.67 -4.95 -3.95
CA PRO A 24 -7.02 -3.70 -3.57
C PRO A 24 -7.91 -2.46 -3.75
N GLN A 25 -8.83 -2.49 -4.71
CA GLN A 25 -9.80 -1.43 -4.98
C GLN A 25 -10.79 -1.22 -3.83
N ASP A 26 -11.11 -2.29 -3.10
CA ASP A 26 -12.03 -2.24 -1.95
C ASP A 26 -11.38 -1.60 -0.72
N LEU A 27 -10.05 -1.43 -0.72
CA LEU A 27 -9.35 -0.62 0.27
C LEU A 27 -9.53 0.85 -0.08
N GLU A 28 -10.73 1.38 0.15
CA GLU A 28 -10.96 2.81 0.03
C GLU A 28 -10.11 3.55 1.07
N ARG A 29 -9.32 4.52 0.60
CA ARG A 29 -8.52 5.38 1.48
C ARG A 29 -9.47 6.09 2.45
N ILE A 30 -9.12 6.12 3.73
CA ILE A 30 -9.88 6.91 4.71
C ILE A 30 -9.79 8.38 4.28
N ASN A 31 -10.93 9.06 4.19
CA ASN A 31 -10.98 10.46 3.80
C ASN A 31 -10.03 11.28 4.69
N PRO A 32 -9.05 12.01 4.13
CA PRO A 32 -8.08 12.78 4.91
C PRO A 32 -8.73 13.80 5.86
N LYS A 33 -9.95 14.27 5.55
CA LYS A 33 -10.73 15.17 6.41
C LYS A 33 -11.25 14.48 7.68
N VAL A 34 -11.40 13.15 7.66
CA VAL A 34 -11.84 12.36 8.82
C VAL A 34 -10.66 12.12 9.74
N ILE A 35 -9.56 11.60 9.20
CA ILE A 35 -8.33 11.37 9.95
C ILE A 35 -7.14 11.44 8.99
N THR A 36 -6.14 12.23 9.37
CA THR A 36 -4.84 12.28 8.69
C THR A 36 -3.78 12.06 9.75
N HIS A 37 -2.85 11.15 9.48
CA HIS A 37 -1.67 10.98 10.32
C HIS A 37 -0.58 11.92 9.82
N TYR A 38 0.03 12.67 10.75
CA TYR A 38 1.21 13.48 10.47
C TYR A 38 2.42 12.78 11.06
N LEU A 39 3.45 12.58 10.25
CA LEU A 39 4.72 12.09 10.74
C LEU A 39 5.35 13.18 11.62
N ASN A 40 5.61 12.87 12.89
CA ASN A 40 6.22 13.82 13.84
C ASN A 40 7.74 13.87 13.63
N ILE A 41 8.16 14.56 12.58
CA ILE A 41 9.58 14.75 12.24
C ILE A 41 10.13 15.95 13.00
N ASP A 42 11.34 15.81 13.57
CA ASP A 42 12.08 16.93 14.16
C ASP A 42 12.42 17.98 13.07
N PRO A 43 11.92 19.23 13.17
CA PRO A 43 12.15 20.27 12.15
C PRO A 43 13.62 20.66 11.95
N SER A 44 14.51 20.31 12.88
CA SER A 44 15.95 20.56 12.76
C SER A 44 16.65 19.57 11.82
N ILE A 45 16.01 18.45 11.48
CA ILE A 45 16.55 17.42 10.61
C ILE A 45 16.42 17.85 9.15
N LYS A 46 17.53 17.79 8.43
CA LYS A 46 17.57 18.10 7.01
C LYS A 46 16.89 17.00 6.18
N PRO A 47 16.01 17.36 5.22
CA PRO A 47 15.44 16.40 4.29
C PRO A 47 16.50 15.61 3.52
N VAL A 48 16.25 14.31 3.32
CA VAL A 48 17.15 13.42 2.58
C VAL A 48 16.51 12.98 1.29
N LYS A 49 17.20 13.23 0.18
CA LYS A 49 16.87 12.68 -1.14
C LYS A 49 17.81 11.51 -1.45
N GLN A 50 17.30 10.29 -1.33
CA GLN A 50 18.07 9.12 -1.70
C GLN A 50 18.26 9.07 -3.22
N LYS A 51 19.48 8.75 -3.66
CA LYS A 51 19.77 8.51 -5.08
C LYS A 51 18.97 7.30 -5.57
N LYS A 52 18.25 7.46 -6.68
CA LYS A 52 17.49 6.38 -7.34
C LYS A 52 18.39 5.17 -7.59
N ARG A 53 17.94 3.99 -7.13
CA ARG A 53 18.57 2.71 -7.45
C ARG A 53 18.11 2.19 -8.81
N HIS A 54 19.01 1.52 -9.53
CA HIS A 54 18.70 0.79 -10.75
C HIS A 54 18.53 -0.69 -10.39
N PHE A 55 17.39 -1.29 -10.75
CA PHE A 55 17.08 -2.70 -10.42
C PHE A 55 17.23 -3.64 -11.61
N GLY A 56 17.45 -3.09 -12.81
CA GLY A 56 17.48 -3.85 -14.06
C GLY A 56 16.09 -3.96 -14.70
N LEU A 57 16.04 -4.25 -16.00
CA LEU A 57 14.82 -4.14 -16.80
C LEU A 57 13.65 -4.99 -16.31
N GLU A 58 13.89 -6.21 -15.82
CA GLU A 58 12.82 -7.09 -15.34
C GLU A 58 12.19 -6.54 -14.07
N LYS A 59 13.01 -6.11 -13.12
CA LYS A 59 12.55 -5.55 -11.84
C LYS A 59 11.93 -4.18 -12.00
N ASP A 60 12.47 -3.35 -12.87
CA ASP A 60 11.90 -2.04 -13.18
C ASP A 60 10.48 -2.17 -13.76
N LYS A 61 10.20 -3.22 -14.55
CA LYS A 61 8.83 -3.52 -15.04
C LYS A 61 7.88 -3.90 -13.90
N ILE A 62 8.34 -4.72 -12.96
CA ILE A 62 7.53 -5.11 -11.79
C ILE A 62 7.22 -3.88 -10.94
N ILE A 63 8.22 -3.04 -10.68
CA ILE A 63 8.06 -1.78 -9.95
C ILE A 63 7.02 -0.89 -10.63
N GLN A 64 7.16 -0.70 -11.94
CA GLN A 64 6.25 0.16 -12.71
C GLN A 64 4.81 -0.36 -12.68
N ALA A 65 4.60 -1.67 -12.85
CA ALA A 65 3.27 -2.27 -12.82
C ALA A 65 2.58 -2.10 -11.46
N GLU A 66 3.31 -2.27 -10.36
CA GLU A 66 2.74 -2.07 -9.02
C GLU A 66 2.46 -0.59 -8.74
N ILE A 67 3.33 0.34 -9.17
CA ILE A 67 3.07 1.79 -9.07
C ILE A 67 1.80 2.16 -9.83
N GLU A 68 1.65 1.72 -11.08
CA GLU A 68 0.46 2.00 -11.89
C GLU A 68 -0.83 1.50 -11.23
N LYS A 69 -0.77 0.32 -10.61
CA LYS A 69 -1.89 -0.24 -9.84
C LYS A 69 -2.22 0.61 -8.61
N LEU A 70 -1.22 1.03 -7.83
CA LEU A 70 -1.44 1.86 -6.65
C LEU A 70 -1.99 3.26 -7.01
N VAL A 71 -1.51 3.83 -8.12
CA VAL A 71 -2.02 5.09 -8.67
C VAL A 71 -3.47 4.91 -9.14
N ALA A 72 -3.79 3.83 -9.85
CA ALA A 72 -5.13 3.57 -10.37
C ALA A 72 -6.19 3.44 -9.26
N VAL A 73 -5.80 2.93 -8.08
CA VAL A 73 -6.67 2.85 -6.90
C VAL A 73 -6.68 4.16 -6.09
N GLY A 74 -5.79 5.12 -6.39
CA GLY A 74 -5.70 6.39 -5.67
C GLY A 74 -5.04 6.28 -4.29
N HIS A 75 -4.26 5.21 -4.06
CA HIS A 75 -3.51 5.03 -2.82
C HIS A 75 -2.29 5.95 -2.76
N ILE A 76 -1.63 6.17 -3.91
CA ILE A 76 -0.50 7.07 -4.06
C ILE A 76 -0.78 8.13 -5.12
N GLU A 77 -0.13 9.28 -5.01
CA GLU A 77 -0.23 10.39 -5.95
C GLU A 77 1.16 10.94 -6.30
N GLU A 78 1.27 11.58 -7.46
CA GLU A 78 2.51 12.21 -7.88
C GLU A 78 2.70 13.56 -7.15
N ILE A 79 3.89 13.76 -6.57
CA ILE A 79 4.26 15.00 -5.88
C ILE A 79 5.35 15.71 -6.67
N GLN A 80 5.18 17.01 -6.88
CA GLN A 80 6.18 17.85 -7.54
C GLN A 80 7.22 18.36 -6.52
N PHE A 81 8.50 18.26 -6.89
CA PHE A 81 9.64 18.76 -6.12
C PHE A 81 9.72 18.27 -4.65
N PRO A 82 9.71 16.95 -4.38
CA PRO A 82 9.74 16.45 -3.01
C PRO A 82 11.07 16.78 -2.33
N GLU A 83 11.02 17.21 -1.06
CA GLU A 83 12.20 17.43 -0.22
C GLU A 83 12.76 16.13 0.34
N TRP A 84 11.90 15.16 0.60
CA TRP A 84 12.22 13.80 1.04
C TRP A 84 12.02 12.82 -0.12
N LEU A 85 13.00 11.95 -0.37
CA LEU A 85 12.86 10.90 -1.38
C LEU A 85 13.49 9.60 -0.88
N SER A 86 12.68 8.55 -0.81
CA SER A 86 13.13 7.20 -0.44
C SER A 86 13.19 6.29 -1.67
N ASN A 87 14.10 5.32 -1.65
CA ASN A 87 14.15 4.30 -2.69
C ASN A 87 13.07 3.23 -2.47
N VAL A 88 12.53 2.74 -3.57
CA VAL A 88 11.72 1.51 -3.61
C VAL A 88 12.58 0.32 -3.16
N VAL A 89 11.98 -0.59 -2.38
CA VAL A 89 12.59 -1.86 -2.02
C VAL A 89 11.72 -3.00 -2.54
N LEU A 90 12.32 -3.92 -3.29
CA LEU A 90 11.68 -5.15 -3.74
C LEU A 90 11.90 -6.25 -2.71
N VAL A 91 10.80 -6.83 -2.22
CA VAL A 91 10.80 -7.90 -1.22
C VAL A 91 10.12 -9.14 -1.82
N PRO A 92 10.78 -10.30 -1.88
CA PRO A 92 10.15 -11.54 -2.32
C PRO A 92 9.01 -11.93 -1.37
N LYS A 93 7.81 -12.20 -1.89
CA LYS A 93 6.74 -12.79 -1.09
C LYS A 93 6.84 -14.33 -1.10
N PRO A 94 6.72 -14.99 0.05
CA PRO A 94 6.62 -16.44 0.10
C PRO A 94 5.26 -16.91 -0.44
N GLY A 95 5.26 -17.90 -1.34
CA GLY A 95 4.04 -18.56 -1.84
C GLY A 95 3.37 -17.90 -3.05
N GLU A 96 3.78 -16.68 -3.40
CA GLU A 96 3.38 -16.01 -4.64
C GLU A 96 4.65 -15.72 -5.47
N SER A 97 4.57 -15.84 -6.78
CA SER A 97 5.69 -15.52 -7.69
C SER A 97 5.94 -14.00 -7.83
N GLY A 98 5.35 -13.17 -6.97
CA GLY A 98 5.43 -11.70 -7.03
C GLY A 98 6.41 -11.11 -6.02
N GLU A 99 7.25 -10.19 -6.47
CA GLU A 99 7.99 -9.27 -5.59
C GLU A 99 7.04 -8.16 -5.13
N CYS A 100 7.09 -7.79 -3.85
CA CYS A 100 6.40 -6.60 -3.34
C CYS A 100 7.29 -5.37 -3.40
N VAL A 101 6.71 -4.29 -3.89
CA VAL A 101 7.29 -2.95 -3.86
C VAL A 101 6.91 -2.33 -2.51
N LEU A 102 7.86 -2.25 -1.58
CA LEU A 102 7.70 -1.37 -0.43
C LEU A 102 8.23 0.01 -0.81
N THR A 103 7.32 0.96 -1.01
CA THR A 103 7.64 2.37 -0.87
C THR A 103 7.70 2.66 0.62
N LEU A 104 8.90 2.94 1.15
CA LEU A 104 9.01 3.60 2.45
C LEU A 104 8.46 5.02 2.25
N GLU A 105 7.23 5.27 2.70
CA GLU A 105 6.74 6.61 2.94
C GLU A 105 7.70 7.30 3.92
N ILE A 106 8.22 8.47 3.55
CA ILE A 106 8.77 9.47 4.48
C ILE A 106 7.88 10.69 4.35
#